data_AF-A0A936CV91-F1
#
_entry.id   AF-A0A936CV91-F1
#
_cell.length_a   1.000
_cell.length_b   1.000
_cell.length_c   1.000
_cell.angle_alpha   90.00
_cell.angle_beta   90.00
_cell.angle_gamma   90.00
#
_symmetry.space_group_name_H-M   'P 1'
#
loop_
_entity.id
_entity.type
_entity.pdbx_description
1 polymer ?
#
loop_
_entity_poly.entity_id
_entity_poly.type
_entity_poly.pdbx_seq_one_letter_code
_entity_poly.pdbx_strand_id
1 'polypeptide(L)'
;MERINQVFDRLDVWRRLPDYQMERRADLYFSLYLPEVLEAVLDEPIRQDLVPEFPIKQLGSNRSDKVDYLTATTDATRLVFVELKTDCNSTRPEQFEYLCRGAQMTGEKLFNDLSKIRKTSKAKPKYDALIAATQAMGLPEIRAKAIGENHPVVLVSPREDFKGRKEADKLFETAGVPFKVVTFEGFRESVLKHHDPLSVRFAESLDHWWKNPV
;
A
#
# COMPACT_ATOMS: atom_id res chain seq x y z
N MET A 1 2.70 -14.86 -24.24
CA MET A 1 3.88 -15.03 -23.37
C MET A 1 5.00 -14.07 -23.73
N GLU A 2 5.45 -13.96 -24.99
CA GLU A 2 6.59 -13.11 -25.36
C GLU A 2 6.49 -11.64 -24.88
N ARG A 3 5.31 -11.01 -25.01
CA ARG A 3 5.11 -9.62 -24.56
C ARG A 3 5.13 -9.44 -23.04
N ILE A 4 4.62 -10.43 -22.29
CA ILE A 4 4.65 -10.38 -20.81
C ILE A 4 6.11 -10.44 -20.35
N ASN A 5 6.90 -11.37 -20.90
CA ASN A 5 8.32 -11.47 -20.60
C ASN A 5 9.05 -10.17 -20.94
N GLN A 6 8.82 -9.59 -22.14
CA GLN A 6 9.43 -8.31 -22.51
C GLN A 6 9.11 -7.17 -21.53
N VAL A 7 7.92 -7.15 -20.94
CA VAL A 7 7.57 -6.13 -19.94
C VAL A 7 8.36 -6.34 -18.65
N PHE A 8 8.39 -7.56 -18.12
CA PHE A 8 9.12 -7.84 -16.89
C PHE A 8 10.64 -7.77 -17.07
N ASP A 9 11.18 -8.20 -18.22
CA ASP A 9 12.61 -8.07 -18.53
C ASP A 9 13.02 -6.59 -18.52
N ARG A 10 12.16 -5.69 -19.01
CA ARG A 10 12.37 -4.25 -18.90
C ARG A 10 12.30 -3.78 -17.46
N LEU A 11 11.33 -4.23 -16.66
CA LEU A 11 11.26 -3.87 -15.23
C LEU A 11 12.50 -4.32 -14.46
N ASP A 12 12.97 -5.55 -14.70
CA ASP A 12 14.14 -6.14 -14.06
C ASP A 12 15.42 -5.33 -14.31
N VAL A 13 15.58 -4.83 -15.53
CA VAL A 13 16.73 -3.99 -15.93
C VAL A 13 16.52 -2.54 -15.49
N TRP A 14 15.37 -1.94 -15.77
CA TRP A 14 15.13 -0.51 -15.61
C TRP A 14 15.05 -0.08 -14.16
N ARG A 15 14.68 -0.96 -13.23
CA ARG A 15 14.70 -0.65 -11.79
C ARG A 15 16.07 -0.22 -11.25
N ARG A 16 17.16 -0.52 -11.98
CA ARG A 16 18.54 -0.13 -11.62
C ARG A 16 18.98 1.18 -12.26
N LEU A 17 18.16 1.77 -13.13
CA LEU A 17 18.47 3.03 -13.77
C LEU A 17 18.17 4.20 -12.81
N PRO A 18 19.01 5.24 -12.79
CA PRO A 18 18.73 6.45 -12.02
C PRO A 18 17.36 7.04 -12.40
N ASP A 19 16.65 7.57 -11.39
CA ASP A 19 15.35 8.23 -11.51
C ASP A 19 14.20 7.40 -12.10
N TYR A 20 14.43 6.10 -12.38
CA TYR A 20 13.37 5.23 -12.90
C TYR A 20 12.34 4.94 -11.80
N GLN A 21 11.09 5.32 -12.05
CA GLN A 21 9.99 5.22 -11.09
C GLN A 21 9.41 3.80 -11.07
N MET A 22 10.19 2.82 -10.60
CA MET A 22 9.82 1.42 -10.58
C MET A 22 8.52 1.17 -9.81
N GLU A 23 8.36 1.75 -8.62
CA GLU A 23 7.16 1.63 -7.78
C GLU A 23 5.88 1.86 -8.60
N ARG A 24 5.78 3.00 -9.31
CA ARG A 24 4.61 3.39 -10.13
C ARG A 24 4.39 2.57 -11.40
N ARG A 25 5.35 1.73 -11.79
CA ARG A 25 5.26 0.89 -12.98
C ARG A 25 4.95 -0.55 -12.61
N ALA A 26 5.34 -0.95 -11.40
CA ALA A 26 5.11 -2.28 -10.86
C ALA A 26 3.83 -2.36 -10.01
N ASP A 27 3.33 -1.21 -9.52
CA ASP A 27 2.15 -1.06 -8.67
C ASP A 27 0.99 -1.98 -9.11
N LEU A 28 0.58 -1.91 -10.37
CA LEU A 28 -0.53 -2.70 -10.90
C LEU A 28 -0.33 -4.20 -10.71
N TYR A 29 0.89 -4.72 -10.87
CA TYR A 29 1.16 -6.15 -10.67
C TYR A 29 1.08 -6.55 -9.19
N PHE A 30 1.55 -5.70 -8.28
CA PHE A 30 1.37 -5.94 -6.85
C PHE A 30 -0.12 -5.94 -6.48
N SER A 31 -0.91 -5.02 -7.04
CA SER A 31 -2.34 -4.90 -6.73
C SER A 31 -3.15 -6.17 -7.02
N LEU A 32 -2.74 -6.99 -7.98
CA LEU A 32 -3.43 -8.24 -8.36
C LEU A 32 -3.42 -9.30 -7.25
N TYR A 33 -2.39 -9.29 -6.39
CA TYR A 33 -2.20 -10.31 -5.35
C TYR A 33 -2.26 -9.73 -3.95
N LEU A 34 -2.36 -8.40 -3.84
CA LEU A 34 -2.28 -7.70 -2.56
C LEU A 34 -3.35 -8.16 -1.57
N PRO A 35 -4.64 -8.36 -1.92
CA PRO A 35 -5.62 -8.85 -0.96
C PRO A 35 -5.23 -10.18 -0.32
N GLU A 36 -4.78 -11.15 -1.13
CA GLU A 36 -4.35 -12.47 -0.64
C GLU A 36 -3.10 -12.38 0.26
N VAL A 37 -2.13 -11.55 -0.13
CA VAL A 37 -0.93 -11.29 0.68
C VAL A 37 -1.30 -10.68 2.03
N LEU A 38 -2.25 -9.74 2.04
CA LEU A 38 -2.72 -9.09 3.26
C LEU A 38 -3.48 -10.08 4.15
N GLU A 39 -4.28 -10.98 3.58
CA GLU A 39 -4.95 -12.05 4.34
C GLU A 39 -3.93 -12.94 5.06
N ALA A 40 -2.88 -13.35 4.35
CA ALA A 40 -1.85 -14.22 4.92
C ALA A 40 -1.05 -13.53 6.05
N VAL A 41 -0.74 -12.23 5.92
CA VAL A 41 0.10 -11.52 6.92
C VAL A 41 -0.70 -11.00 8.12
N LEU A 42 -1.99 -10.71 7.93
CA LEU A 42 -2.86 -10.19 9.00
C LEU A 42 -3.70 -11.27 9.67
N ASP A 43 -3.82 -12.46 9.07
CA ASP A 43 -4.72 -13.53 9.51
C ASP A 43 -6.19 -13.07 9.60
N GLU A 44 -6.59 -12.22 8.66
CA GLU A 44 -7.93 -11.63 8.58
C GLU A 44 -8.41 -11.62 7.12
N PRO A 45 -9.70 -11.93 6.81
CA PRO A 45 -10.21 -11.85 5.44
C PRO A 45 -10.20 -10.41 4.90
N ILE A 46 -9.66 -10.18 3.70
CA ILE A 46 -9.46 -8.86 3.11
C ILE A 46 -10.35 -8.68 1.87
N ARG A 47 -10.90 -7.47 1.71
CA ARG A 47 -11.68 -7.14 0.52
C ARG A 47 -10.79 -7.10 -0.71
N GLN A 48 -11.38 -7.49 -1.83
CA GLN A 48 -10.71 -7.39 -3.13
C GLN A 48 -10.65 -5.95 -3.65
N ASP A 49 -11.48 -5.05 -3.10
CA ASP A 49 -11.47 -3.64 -3.44
C ASP A 49 -10.20 -2.96 -2.91
N LEU A 50 -9.41 -2.39 -3.83
CA LEU A 50 -8.23 -1.60 -3.52
C LEU A 50 -8.43 -0.17 -4.03
N VAL A 51 -8.09 0.82 -3.21
CA VAL A 51 -8.04 2.23 -3.61
C VAL A 51 -6.57 2.66 -3.72
N PRO A 52 -6.03 2.81 -4.93
CA PRO A 52 -4.65 3.23 -5.11
C PRO A 52 -4.46 4.74 -4.86
N GLU A 53 -3.25 5.12 -4.45
CA GLU A 53 -2.85 6.51 -4.18
C GLU A 53 -3.81 7.27 -3.25
N PHE A 54 -4.28 6.61 -2.18
CA PHE A 54 -5.28 7.21 -1.29
C PHE A 54 -4.72 8.42 -0.52
N PRO A 55 -5.37 9.60 -0.58
CA PRO A 55 -4.84 10.80 0.03
C PRO A 55 -5.20 10.91 1.53
N ILE A 56 -4.17 10.99 2.38
CA ILE A 56 -4.29 11.33 3.79
C ILE A 56 -4.02 12.84 3.94
N LYS A 57 -5.04 13.58 4.34
CA LYS A 57 -4.96 15.04 4.50
C LYS A 57 -3.90 15.43 5.54
N GLN A 58 -3.13 16.46 5.22
CA GLN A 58 -2.15 17.06 6.14
C GLN A 58 -2.85 17.92 7.21
N LEU A 59 -2.24 18.01 8.39
CA LEU A 59 -2.73 18.87 9.47
C LEU A 59 -2.65 20.35 9.06
N GLY A 60 -3.69 21.12 9.39
CA GLY A 60 -3.73 22.56 9.12
C GLY A 60 -3.78 22.99 7.64
N SER A 61 -3.75 22.06 6.68
CA SER A 61 -3.75 22.38 5.24
C SER A 61 -4.75 21.54 4.46
N ASN A 62 -5.03 21.91 3.21
CA ASN A 62 -5.83 21.08 2.27
C ASN A 62 -4.95 20.27 1.31
N ARG A 63 -3.65 20.12 1.63
CA ARG A 63 -2.75 19.21 0.93
C ARG A 63 -2.89 17.80 1.53
N SER A 64 -2.35 16.82 0.83
CA SER A 64 -2.39 15.42 1.24
C SER A 64 -1.10 14.71 0.91
N ASP A 65 -0.71 13.80 1.78
CA ASP A 65 0.25 12.74 1.51
C ASP A 65 -0.54 11.55 0.94
N LYS A 66 0.08 10.70 0.11
CA LYS A 66 -0.62 9.58 -0.53
C LYS A 66 -0.04 8.28 -0.02
N VAL A 67 -0.89 7.41 0.51
CA VAL A 67 -0.55 5.99 0.71
C VAL A 67 -0.75 5.26 -0.61
N ASP A 68 0.09 4.26 -0.90
CA ASP A 68 0.02 3.55 -2.18
C ASP A 68 -1.30 2.78 -2.35
N TYR A 69 -1.80 2.12 -1.30
CA TYR A 69 -3.13 1.51 -1.29
C TYR A 69 -3.87 1.66 0.03
N LEU A 70 -5.19 1.75 -0.07
CA LEU A 70 -6.13 1.57 1.03
C LEU A 70 -7.10 0.43 0.69
N THR A 71 -7.35 -0.45 1.65
CA THR A 71 -8.42 -1.45 1.59
C THR A 71 -9.04 -1.65 2.97
N ALA A 72 -9.88 -2.66 3.13
CA ALA A 72 -10.53 -3.00 4.38
C ALA A 72 -10.68 -4.51 4.56
N THR A 73 -10.89 -4.92 5.80
CA THR A 73 -11.34 -6.28 6.12
C THR A 73 -12.74 -6.52 5.56
N THR A 74 -13.05 -7.78 5.24
CA THR A 74 -14.36 -8.16 4.68
C THR A 74 -15.51 -7.74 5.61
N ASP A 75 -15.31 -7.88 6.91
CA ASP A 75 -16.28 -7.52 7.96
C ASP A 75 -16.45 -6.00 8.20
N ALA A 76 -15.76 -5.15 7.41
CA ALA A 76 -15.84 -3.69 7.47
C ALA A 76 -15.37 -3.07 8.80
N THR A 77 -14.54 -3.78 9.57
CA THR A 77 -14.14 -3.30 10.90
C THR A 77 -12.75 -2.68 10.94
N ARG A 78 -11.88 -2.96 9.97
CA ARG A 78 -10.55 -2.35 9.91
C ARG A 78 -10.24 -1.91 8.49
N LEU A 79 -9.63 -0.72 8.40
CA LEU A 79 -8.91 -0.31 7.21
C LEU A 79 -7.52 -0.94 7.23
N VAL A 80 -6.94 -1.16 6.06
CA VAL A 80 -5.56 -1.61 5.90
C VAL A 80 -4.85 -0.65 4.97
N PHE A 81 -3.80 -0.02 5.48
CA PHE A 81 -2.96 0.91 4.73
C PHE A 81 -1.75 0.17 4.20
N VAL A 82 -1.44 0.32 2.92
CA VAL A 82 -0.29 -0.36 2.30
C VAL A 82 0.63 0.65 1.64
N GLU A 83 1.90 0.60 2.02
CA GLU A 83 2.98 1.32 1.34
C GLU A 83 3.83 0.32 0.55
N LEU A 84 4.18 0.65 -0.69
CA LEU A 84 5.04 -0.13 -1.56
C LEU A 84 6.39 0.57 -1.73
N LYS A 85 7.46 -0.19 -1.54
CA LYS A 85 8.83 0.21 -1.84
C LYS A 85 9.47 -0.84 -2.73
N THR A 86 10.17 -0.40 -3.76
CA THR A 86 10.94 -1.29 -4.65
C THR A 86 12.45 -1.16 -4.51
N ASP A 87 12.88 -0.31 -3.58
CA ASP A 87 14.27 0.01 -3.26
C ASP A 87 14.39 0.18 -1.74
N CYS A 88 15.40 -0.46 -1.14
CA CYS A 88 15.61 -0.50 0.32
C CYS A 88 16.05 0.85 0.91
N ASN A 89 16.49 1.78 0.07
CA ASN A 89 16.95 3.12 0.41
C ASN A 89 15.90 4.21 0.12
N SER A 90 14.77 3.86 -0.50
CA SER A 90 13.66 4.77 -0.85
C SER A 90 12.81 5.20 0.36
N THR A 91 13.04 4.61 1.52
CA THR A 91 12.32 4.92 2.77
C THR A 91 12.90 6.13 3.49
N ARG A 92 12.00 7.01 3.95
CA ARG A 92 12.34 8.14 4.82
C ARG A 92 11.48 8.10 6.09
N PRO A 93 12.06 8.24 7.29
CA PRO A 93 11.29 8.17 8.54
C PRO A 93 10.07 9.10 8.59
N GLU A 94 10.17 10.29 8.01
CA GLU A 94 9.08 11.28 7.98
C GLU A 94 7.86 10.81 7.17
N GLN A 95 8.03 9.84 6.25
CA GLN A 95 6.92 9.23 5.50
C GLN A 95 6.05 8.35 6.42
N PHE A 96 6.58 7.82 7.51
CA PHE A 96 5.79 6.95 8.40
C PHE A 96 4.84 7.75 9.31
N GLU A 97 5.08 9.05 9.50
CA GLU A 97 4.22 9.90 10.34
C GLU A 97 2.81 10.05 9.78
N TYR A 98 2.69 10.24 8.46
CA TYR A 98 1.37 10.37 7.83
C TYR A 98 0.60 9.04 7.81
N LEU A 99 1.32 7.92 7.71
CA LEU A 99 0.74 6.58 7.80
C LEU A 99 0.20 6.31 9.20
N CYS A 100 0.96 6.63 10.26
CA CYS A 100 0.48 6.56 11.64
C CYS A 100 -0.77 7.42 11.84
N ARG A 101 -0.74 8.67 11.34
CA ARG A 101 -1.89 9.58 11.41
C ARG A 101 -3.12 9.00 10.72
N GLY A 102 -2.96 8.46 9.50
CA GLY A 102 -4.06 7.82 8.77
C GLY A 102 -4.62 6.60 9.49
N ALA A 103 -3.74 5.75 10.01
CA ALA A 103 -4.09 4.53 10.73
C ALA A 103 -4.89 4.78 12.03
N GLN A 104 -4.76 5.96 12.62
CA GLN A 104 -5.49 6.38 13.82
C GLN A 104 -6.84 7.05 13.51
N MET A 105 -7.17 7.27 12.22
CA MET A 105 -8.41 7.93 11.81
C MET A 105 -9.51 6.93 11.47
N THR A 106 -10.75 7.27 11.82
CA THR A 106 -11.92 6.51 11.38
C THR A 106 -12.15 6.67 9.87
N GLY A 107 -12.85 5.70 9.26
CA GLY A 107 -13.25 5.78 7.85
C GLY A 107 -14.10 7.02 7.54
N GLU A 108 -15.04 7.36 8.43
CA GLU A 108 -15.83 8.60 8.36
C GLU A 108 -14.94 9.85 8.29
N LYS A 109 -13.90 9.93 9.14
CA LYS A 109 -13.01 11.08 9.18
C LYS A 109 -12.16 11.18 7.91
N LEU A 110 -11.66 10.06 7.39
CA LEU A 110 -10.90 10.01 6.14
C LEU A 110 -11.78 10.43 4.96
N PHE A 111 -13.00 9.91 4.88
CA PHE A 111 -13.97 10.28 3.84
C PHE A 111 -14.33 11.77 3.87
N ASN A 112 -14.59 12.32 5.06
CA ASN A 112 -14.85 13.75 5.24
C ASN A 112 -13.66 14.62 4.82
N ASP A 113 -12.44 14.14 5.01
CA ASP A 113 -11.24 14.85 4.56
C ASP A 113 -11.10 14.85 3.03
N LEU A 114 -11.51 13.78 2.32
CA LEU A 114 -11.58 13.78 0.85
C LEU A 114 -12.47 14.93 0.34
N SER A 115 -13.62 15.12 0.97
CA SER A 115 -14.54 16.22 0.64
C SER A 115 -13.89 17.59 0.81
N LYS A 116 -13.06 17.78 1.85
CA LYS A 116 -12.32 19.04 2.08
C LYS A 116 -11.24 19.26 1.01
N ILE A 117 -10.47 18.24 0.69
CA ILE A 117 -9.43 18.33 -0.35
C ILE A 117 -10.08 18.66 -1.69
N ARG A 118 -11.14 17.92 -2.06
CA ARG A 118 -11.91 18.14 -3.29
C ARG A 118 -12.36 19.59 -3.47
N LYS A 119 -12.90 20.23 -2.43
CA LYS A 119 -13.40 21.61 -2.49
C LYS A 119 -12.34 22.59 -3.01
N THR A 120 -11.08 22.36 -2.67
CA THR A 120 -9.95 23.22 -3.06
C THR A 120 -9.12 22.71 -4.25
N SER A 121 -9.38 21.48 -4.70
CA SER A 121 -8.65 20.85 -5.80
C SER A 121 -9.07 21.39 -7.17
N LYS A 122 -8.11 21.50 -8.08
CA LYS A 122 -8.36 21.72 -9.52
C LYS A 122 -8.81 20.43 -10.23
N ALA A 123 -8.50 19.26 -9.68
CA ALA A 123 -8.82 17.95 -10.25
C ALA A 123 -10.14 17.39 -9.71
N LYS A 124 -11.21 18.20 -9.64
CA LYS A 124 -12.49 17.80 -9.03
C LYS A 124 -13.05 16.48 -9.57
N PRO A 125 -13.08 16.23 -10.90
CA PRO A 125 -13.60 14.96 -11.42
C PRO A 125 -12.85 13.72 -10.94
N LYS A 126 -11.53 13.83 -10.72
CA LYS A 126 -10.74 12.72 -10.16
C LYS A 126 -11.09 12.45 -8.70
N TYR A 127 -11.32 13.51 -7.91
CA TYR A 127 -11.78 13.38 -6.54
C TYR A 127 -13.23 12.87 -6.46
N ASP A 128 -14.08 13.21 -7.42
CA ASP A 128 -15.44 12.64 -7.53
C ASP A 128 -15.38 11.13 -7.74
N ALA A 129 -14.53 10.66 -8.65
CA ALA A 129 -14.31 9.23 -8.87
C ALA A 129 -13.75 8.53 -7.62
N LEU A 130 -12.78 9.14 -6.93
CA LEU A 130 -12.21 8.62 -5.69
C LEU A 130 -13.25 8.54 -4.55
N ILE A 131 -14.07 9.57 -4.39
CA ILE A 131 -15.15 9.59 -3.39
C ILE A 131 -16.17 8.49 -3.72
N ALA A 132 -16.54 8.32 -4.99
CA ALA A 132 -17.45 7.26 -5.39
C ALA A 132 -16.87 5.86 -5.10
N ALA A 133 -15.60 5.62 -5.45
CA ALA A 133 -14.92 4.34 -5.20
C ALA A 133 -14.82 4.03 -3.70
N THR A 134 -14.43 5.01 -2.88
CA THR A 134 -14.31 4.83 -1.43
C THR A 134 -15.67 4.68 -0.74
N GLN A 135 -16.71 5.33 -1.25
CA GLN A 135 -18.08 5.13 -0.78
C GLN A 135 -18.61 3.74 -1.15
N ALA A 136 -18.32 3.24 -2.36
CA ALA A 136 -18.68 1.86 -2.75
C ALA A 136 -17.96 0.81 -1.89
N MET A 137 -16.73 1.10 -1.48
CA MET A 137 -15.98 0.30 -0.50
C MET A 137 -16.56 0.41 0.93
N GLY A 138 -17.56 1.26 1.19
CA GLY A 138 -18.12 1.47 2.53
C GLY A 138 -17.16 2.17 3.50
N LEU A 139 -16.24 3.01 2.98
CA LEU A 139 -15.27 3.72 3.81
C LEU A 139 -15.91 4.52 4.96
N PRO A 140 -17.01 5.29 4.77
CA PRO A 140 -17.62 6.06 5.86
C PRO A 140 -18.10 5.20 7.04
N GLU A 141 -18.48 3.95 6.78
CA GLU A 141 -19.06 3.04 7.76
C GLU A 141 -17.99 2.30 8.58
N ILE A 142 -16.74 2.24 8.10
CA ILE A 142 -15.66 1.49 8.75
C ILE A 142 -15.22 2.21 10.03
N ARG A 143 -15.34 1.47 11.14
CA ARG A 143 -14.95 1.87 12.49
C ARG A 143 -14.20 0.70 13.12
N ALA A 144 -13.09 1.01 13.80
CA ALA A 144 -12.35 0.01 14.56
C ALA A 144 -13.27 -0.73 15.55
N LYS A 145 -13.07 -2.05 15.75
CA LYS A 145 -13.92 -2.89 16.61
C LYS A 145 -13.97 -2.37 18.05
N ALA A 146 -12.84 -1.83 18.53
CA ALA A 146 -12.77 -1.19 19.83
C ALA A 146 -12.32 0.28 19.73
N ILE A 147 -12.79 1.10 20.68
CA ILE A 147 -12.31 2.47 20.86
C ILE A 147 -10.82 2.41 21.18
N GLY A 148 -10.00 3.07 20.36
CA GLY A 148 -8.54 3.12 20.52
C GLY A 148 -7.78 2.03 19.76
N GLU A 149 -8.46 1.14 19.02
CA GLU A 149 -7.78 0.25 18.09
C GLU A 149 -7.40 1.00 16.81
N ASN A 150 -6.11 0.96 16.48
CA ASN A 150 -5.60 1.52 15.24
C ASN A 150 -5.67 0.51 14.09
N HIS A 151 -5.81 1.04 12.89
CA HIS A 151 -5.77 0.29 11.64
C HIS A 151 -4.33 -0.18 11.35
N PRO A 152 -4.13 -1.40 10.82
CA PRO A 152 -2.80 -1.87 10.46
C PRO A 152 -2.21 -1.11 9.28
N VAL A 153 -0.88 -0.98 9.30
CA VAL A 153 -0.06 -0.52 8.19
C VAL A 153 0.83 -1.68 7.74
N VAL A 154 0.81 -1.99 6.44
CA VAL A 154 1.65 -3.01 5.82
C VAL A 154 2.61 -2.34 4.85
N LEU A 155 3.91 -2.55 5.05
CA LEU A 155 4.95 -2.15 4.11
C LEU A 155 5.33 -3.34 3.24
N VAL A 156 5.15 -3.23 1.92
CA VAL A 156 5.75 -4.14 0.96
C VAL A 156 7.12 -3.57 0.58
N SER A 157 8.19 -4.33 0.83
CA SER A 157 9.58 -3.88 0.65
C SER A 157 10.41 -4.99 0.00
N PRO A 158 11.51 -4.68 -0.72
CA PRO A 158 12.40 -5.72 -1.18
C PRO A 158 12.90 -6.51 0.02
N ARG A 159 13.49 -5.85 1.02
CA ARG A 159 14.07 -6.50 2.20
C ARG A 159 13.38 -6.10 3.50
N GLU A 160 13.56 -6.93 4.52
CA GLU A 160 13.08 -6.65 5.87
C GLU A 160 13.93 -5.57 6.57
N ASP A 161 15.23 -5.53 6.28
CA ASP A 161 16.23 -4.61 6.81
C ASP A 161 16.40 -3.35 5.95
N PHE A 162 15.29 -2.68 5.63
CA PHE A 162 15.30 -1.42 4.88
C PHE A 162 15.83 -0.23 5.70
N LYS A 163 16.23 0.83 5.00
CA LYS A 163 16.74 2.07 5.62
C LYS A 163 15.67 2.71 6.50
N GLY A 164 15.98 2.98 7.76
CA GLY A 164 15.01 3.58 8.68
C GLY A 164 14.06 2.58 9.35
N ARG A 165 14.33 1.26 9.24
CA ARG A 165 13.51 0.21 9.87
C ARG A 165 13.33 0.41 11.38
N LYS A 166 14.40 0.71 12.11
CA LYS A 166 14.34 0.89 13.58
C LYS A 166 13.51 2.10 13.97
N GLU A 167 13.62 3.18 13.21
CA GLU A 167 12.86 4.41 13.37
C GLU A 167 11.38 4.17 13.08
N ALA A 168 11.07 3.41 12.02
CA ALA A 168 9.71 2.99 11.70
C ALA A 168 9.10 2.15 12.84
N ASP A 169 9.79 1.09 13.27
CA ASP A 169 9.31 0.22 14.36
C ASP A 169 9.02 1.02 15.62
N LYS A 170 9.95 1.88 16.04
CA LYS A 170 9.78 2.75 17.21
C LYS A 170 8.58 3.70 17.05
N LEU A 171 8.41 4.29 15.87
CA LEU A 171 7.31 5.22 15.60
C LEU A 171 5.95 4.51 15.68
N PHE A 172 5.80 3.37 14.99
CA PHE A 172 4.56 2.60 14.98
C PHE A 172 4.23 2.01 16.35
N GLU A 173 5.25 1.52 17.08
CA GLU A 173 5.11 1.06 18.47
C GLU A 173 4.63 2.19 19.38
N THR A 174 5.27 3.37 19.31
CA THR A 174 4.88 4.55 20.12
C THR A 174 3.47 5.02 19.77
N ALA A 175 3.07 4.93 18.50
CA ALA A 175 1.74 5.30 18.04
C ALA A 175 0.67 4.24 18.36
N GLY A 176 1.07 3.05 18.84
CA GLY A 176 0.19 1.90 19.04
C GLY A 176 -0.44 1.41 17.73
N VAL A 177 0.23 1.59 16.60
CA VAL A 177 -0.26 1.23 15.27
C VAL A 177 0.36 -0.11 14.88
N PRO A 178 -0.45 -1.15 14.57
CA PRO A 178 0.10 -2.43 14.10
C PRO A 178 0.84 -2.24 12.78
N PHE A 179 2.13 -2.57 12.77
CA PHE A 179 2.99 -2.45 11.60
C PHE A 179 3.53 -3.82 11.19
N LYS A 180 3.41 -4.13 9.90
CA LYS A 180 3.91 -5.38 9.31
C LYS A 180 4.75 -5.07 8.07
N VAL A 181 5.75 -5.90 7.84
CA VAL A 181 6.58 -5.84 6.63
C VAL A 181 6.38 -7.13 5.86
N VAL A 182 6.04 -7.01 4.58
CA VAL A 182 6.03 -8.12 3.63
C VAL A 182 7.21 -7.94 2.69
N THR A 183 8.14 -8.87 2.71
CA THR A 183 9.27 -8.88 1.79
C THR A 183 8.85 -9.33 0.40
N PHE A 184 9.67 -9.09 -0.62
CA PHE A 184 9.41 -9.65 -1.96
C PHE A 184 9.43 -11.18 -1.97
N GLU A 185 10.23 -11.81 -1.10
CA GLU A 185 10.21 -13.25 -0.89
C GLU A 185 8.85 -13.72 -0.34
N GLY A 186 8.35 -13.08 0.73
CA GLY A 186 7.03 -13.41 1.28
C GLY A 186 5.87 -13.10 0.32
N PHE A 187 5.96 -12.00 -0.43
CA PHE A 187 4.97 -11.65 -1.45
C PHE A 187 4.92 -12.73 -2.55
N ARG A 188 6.09 -13.20 -2.99
CA ARG A 188 6.24 -14.24 -4.01
C ARG A 188 5.54 -15.55 -3.62
N GLU A 189 5.54 -15.92 -2.33
CA GLU A 189 4.86 -17.14 -1.87
C GLU A 189 3.36 -17.11 -2.17
N SER A 190 2.70 -15.94 -2.10
CA SER A 190 1.30 -15.81 -2.48
C SER A 190 1.11 -15.85 -3.99
N VAL A 191 1.98 -15.17 -4.75
CA VAL A 191 1.93 -15.20 -6.23
C VAL A 191 2.09 -16.62 -6.78
N LEU A 192 2.96 -17.44 -6.19
CA LEU A 192 3.23 -18.81 -6.64
C LEU A 192 2.07 -19.80 -6.50
N LYS A 193 1.02 -19.45 -5.76
CA LYS A 193 -0.21 -20.26 -5.69
C LYS A 193 -1.00 -20.19 -7.00
N HIS A 194 -0.69 -19.23 -7.87
CA HIS A 194 -1.29 -19.05 -9.17
C HIS A 194 -0.36 -19.60 -10.26
N HIS A 195 -0.94 -20.32 -11.22
CA HIS A 195 -0.17 -21.03 -12.27
C HIS A 195 -0.29 -20.39 -13.66
N ASP A 196 -0.96 -19.25 -13.78
CA ASP A 196 -1.06 -18.55 -15.05
C ASP A 196 0.27 -17.89 -15.45
N PRO A 197 0.48 -17.59 -16.75
CA PRO A 197 1.76 -17.06 -17.22
C PRO A 197 2.19 -15.72 -16.61
N LEU A 198 1.24 -14.87 -16.17
CA LEU A 198 1.57 -13.59 -15.55
C LEU A 198 2.13 -13.82 -14.14
N SER A 199 1.45 -14.65 -13.35
CA SER A 199 1.86 -14.99 -11.99
C SER A 199 3.24 -15.62 -11.94
N VAL A 200 3.49 -16.61 -12.80
CA VAL A 200 4.80 -17.28 -12.88
C VAL A 200 5.91 -16.27 -13.20
N ARG A 201 5.71 -15.42 -14.22
CA ARG A 201 6.72 -14.43 -14.61
C ARG A 201 6.93 -13.36 -13.54
N PHE A 202 5.88 -12.93 -12.85
CA PHE A 202 6.00 -11.96 -11.77
C PHE A 202 6.75 -12.53 -10.55
N ALA A 203 6.47 -13.78 -10.18
CA ALA A 203 7.18 -14.49 -9.12
C ALA A 203 8.69 -14.64 -9.42
N GLU A 204 9.07 -14.85 -10.68
CA GLU A 204 10.47 -14.84 -11.12
C GLU A 204 11.12 -13.46 -10.94
N SER A 205 10.42 -12.38 -11.31
CA SER A 205 10.90 -11.01 -11.08
C SER A 205 11.05 -10.70 -9.58
N LEU A 206 10.08 -11.08 -8.74
CA LEU A 206 10.17 -10.87 -7.29
C LEU A 206 11.37 -11.60 -6.68
N ASP A 207 11.64 -12.84 -7.11
CA ASP A 207 12.84 -13.58 -6.70
C ASP A 207 14.13 -12.87 -7.15
N HIS A 208 14.16 -12.39 -8.40
CA HIS A 208 15.30 -11.64 -8.91
C HIS A 208 15.52 -10.33 -8.14
N TRP A 209 14.45 -9.59 -7.82
CA TRP A 209 14.48 -8.32 -7.10
C TRP A 209 14.86 -8.53 -5.63
N TRP A 210 14.36 -9.58 -4.99
CA TRP A 210 14.77 -10.00 -3.65
C TRP A 210 16.27 -10.28 -3.62
N LYS A 211 16.76 -11.17 -4.48
CA LYS A 211 18.19 -11.58 -4.53
C LYS A 211 19.13 -10.43 -4.88
N ASN A 212 18.64 -9.42 -5.58
CA ASN A 212 19.43 -8.28 -6.05
C ASN A 212 18.71 -6.97 -5.71
N PRO A 213 18.59 -6.58 -4.43
CA PRO A 213 17.90 -5.36 -4.05
C PRO A 213 18.67 -4.13 -4.57
N VAL A 214 17.95 -3.02 -4.79
CA VAL A 214 18.52 -1.68 -5.02
C VAL A 214 18.40 -0.90 -3.72
#